data_AF-A0A8H8JQU2-F1
#
_entry.id   AF-A0A8H8JQU2-F1
#
_cell.length_a   1.000
_cell.length_b   1.000
_cell.length_c   1.000
_cell.angle_alpha   90.00
_cell.angle_beta   90.00
_cell.angle_gamma   90.00
#
_symmetry.space_group_name_H-M   'P 1'
#
loop_
_entity.id
_entity.type
_entity.pdbx_description
1 polymer ?
#
loop_
_entity_poly.entity_id
_entity_poly.type
_entity_poly.pdbx_seq_one_letter_code
_entity_poly.pdbx_strand_id
1 'polypeptide(L)'
;MLQKKREVKIADVTQAYSGRFQARRSNTEDEVLNAAIAKYGKNQWVRISSFLKLPDNAEAKENEEHGLGGPEGGEAGPSADDIRRLRPGEIDPDPETKAARPDPIDMDEDEKEMLSEARARLANTQGETAKRKARERQLEGQAARCVTEKARA
;
A
#
# COMPACT_ATOMS: atom_id res chain seq x y z
N MET A 1 42.63 -18.45 -24.47
CA MET A 1 42.81 -17.33 -23.49
C MET A 1 41.54 -16.50 -23.25
N LEU A 2 40.48 -16.57 -24.09
CA LEU A 2 39.26 -15.78 -23.92
C LEU A 2 38.11 -16.46 -23.14
N GLN A 3 38.14 -17.78 -22.89
CA GLN A 3 37.10 -18.45 -22.09
C GLN A 3 37.32 -18.27 -20.59
N LYS A 4 38.56 -18.34 -20.09
CA LYS A 4 38.88 -18.15 -18.65
C LYS A 4 38.68 -16.73 -18.12
N LYS A 5 38.52 -15.71 -18.97
CA LYS A 5 38.24 -14.32 -18.55
C LYS A 5 36.75 -13.99 -18.40
N ARG A 6 35.85 -14.84 -18.91
CA ARG A 6 34.39 -14.69 -18.74
C ARG A 6 33.89 -15.37 -17.46
N GLU A 7 34.49 -16.47 -17.04
CA GLU A 7 34.09 -17.18 -15.81
C GLU A 7 34.44 -16.41 -14.54
N VAL A 8 35.57 -15.69 -14.52
CA VAL A 8 35.98 -14.89 -13.34
C VAL A 8 35.04 -13.70 -13.08
N LYS A 9 34.46 -13.09 -14.12
CA LYS A 9 33.51 -11.98 -13.96
C LYS A 9 32.12 -12.40 -13.47
N ILE A 10 31.72 -13.65 -13.66
CA ILE A 10 30.41 -14.14 -13.22
C ILE A 10 30.44 -14.46 -11.71
N ALA A 11 31.57 -14.94 -11.19
CA ALA A 11 31.75 -15.19 -9.76
C ALA A 11 31.84 -13.90 -8.93
N ASP A 12 32.44 -12.84 -9.47
CA ASP A 12 32.57 -11.56 -8.75
C ASP A 12 31.24 -10.80 -8.62
N VAL A 13 30.33 -10.94 -9.59
CA VAL A 13 28.99 -10.32 -9.56
C VAL A 13 28.05 -11.06 -8.61
N THR A 14 28.15 -12.40 -8.51
CA THR A 14 27.37 -13.18 -7.54
C THR A 14 27.86 -12.97 -6.10
N GLN A 15 29.15 -12.73 -5.90
CA GLN A 15 29.72 -12.44 -4.58
C GLN A 15 29.39 -11.01 -4.10
N ALA A 16 29.13 -10.06 -5.01
CA ALA A 16 28.62 -8.73 -4.68
C ALA A 16 27.13 -8.73 -4.31
N TYR A 17 26.37 -9.73 -4.79
CA TYR A 17 24.94 -9.91 -4.47
C TYR A 17 24.70 -10.54 -3.09
N SER A 18 25.67 -11.30 -2.55
CA SER A 18 25.54 -11.92 -1.23
C SER A 18 25.78 -10.95 -0.06
N GLY A 19 26.45 -9.82 -0.28
CA GLY A 19 26.90 -8.97 0.83
C GLY A 19 25.93 -7.91 1.35
N ARG A 20 24.88 -7.55 0.59
CA ARG A 20 24.10 -6.32 0.88
C ARG A 20 22.59 -6.46 1.03
N PHE A 21 22.02 -7.63 0.72
CA PHE A 21 20.59 -7.91 0.86
C PHE A 21 20.29 -9.10 1.80
N GLN A 22 21.30 -9.60 2.52
CA GLN A 22 21.19 -10.83 3.33
C GLN A 22 20.60 -10.64 4.73
N ALA A 23 20.17 -9.45 5.13
CA ALA A 23 19.78 -9.22 6.53
C ALA A 23 18.32 -9.56 6.88
N ARG A 24 17.44 -9.91 5.92
CA ARG A 24 16.05 -10.34 6.27
C ARG A 24 15.42 -11.42 5.37
N ARG A 25 15.96 -11.76 4.18
CA ARG A 25 15.44 -12.93 3.47
C ARG A 25 15.91 -14.21 4.14
N SER A 26 14.97 -15.07 4.51
CA SER A 26 15.32 -16.42 4.95
C SER A 26 15.94 -17.16 3.76
N ASN A 27 17.04 -17.89 3.96
CA ASN A 27 17.69 -18.68 2.88
C ASN A 27 16.69 -19.59 2.13
N THR A 28 15.60 -19.98 2.80
CA THR A 28 14.51 -20.77 2.23
C THR A 28 13.71 -20.04 1.15
N GLU A 29 13.51 -18.73 1.25
CA GLU A 29 12.79 -17.95 0.23
C GLU A 29 13.58 -17.87 -1.07
N ASP A 30 14.91 -17.71 -0.96
CA ASP A 30 15.80 -17.68 -2.11
C ASP A 30 15.90 -19.05 -2.79
N GLU A 31 15.87 -20.14 -2.03
CA GLU A 31 15.79 -21.51 -2.58
C GLU A 31 14.48 -21.74 -3.35
N VAL A 32 13.34 -21.32 -2.79
CA VAL A 32 12.03 -21.42 -3.46
C VAL A 32 11.98 -20.56 -4.71
N LEU A 33 12.52 -19.34 -4.66
CA LEU A 33 12.60 -18.44 -5.80
C LEU A 33 13.43 -19.05 -6.94
N ASN A 34 14.61 -19.58 -6.62
CA ASN A 34 15.49 -20.20 -7.60
C ASN A 34 14.86 -21.45 -8.23
N ALA A 35 14.20 -22.29 -7.43
CA ALA A 35 13.50 -23.48 -7.93
C ALA A 35 12.30 -23.11 -8.83
N ALA A 36 11.55 -22.07 -8.47
CA ALA A 36 10.42 -21.60 -9.26
C ALA A 36 10.87 -20.96 -10.59
N ILE A 37 11.94 -20.17 -10.59
CA ILE A 37 12.53 -19.61 -11.82
C ILE A 37 13.07 -20.72 -12.72
N ALA A 38 13.74 -21.74 -12.16
CA ALA A 38 14.24 -22.88 -12.93
C ALA A 38 13.10 -23.68 -13.58
N LYS A 39 11.93 -23.75 -12.93
CA LYS A 39 10.78 -24.52 -13.39
C LYS A 39 9.88 -23.77 -14.39
N TYR A 40 9.67 -22.47 -14.18
CA TYR A 40 8.69 -21.66 -14.94
C TYR A 40 9.32 -20.60 -15.84
N GLY A 41 10.64 -20.40 -15.75
CA GLY A 41 11.38 -19.39 -16.51
C GLY A 41 11.17 -17.97 -15.98
N LYS A 42 11.96 -17.02 -16.48
CA LYS A 42 11.98 -15.62 -15.98
C LYS A 42 10.78 -14.76 -16.43
N ASN A 43 9.81 -15.33 -17.13
CA ASN A 43 8.72 -14.59 -17.78
C ASN A 43 7.37 -14.74 -17.07
N GLN A 44 7.30 -15.56 -16.00
CA GLN A 44 6.05 -15.88 -15.30
C GLN A 44 6.05 -15.36 -13.85
N TRP A 45 6.41 -14.09 -13.67
CA TRP A 45 6.58 -13.50 -12.33
C TRP A 45 5.35 -13.60 -11.44
N VAL A 46 4.14 -13.36 -11.96
CA VAL A 46 2.88 -13.50 -11.19
C VAL A 46 2.70 -14.90 -10.59
N ARG A 47 3.18 -15.92 -11.31
CA ARG A 47 3.14 -17.32 -10.86
C ARG A 47 4.28 -17.64 -9.90
N ILE A 48 5.45 -17.02 -10.07
CA ILE A 48 6.61 -17.23 -9.21
C ILE A 48 6.41 -16.53 -7.87
N SER A 49 5.86 -15.32 -7.87
CA SER A 49 5.61 -14.51 -6.68
C SER A 49 4.59 -15.14 -5.74
N SER A 50 3.66 -15.94 -6.26
CA SER A 50 2.67 -16.64 -5.41
C SER A 50 3.27 -17.76 -4.57
N PHE A 51 4.45 -18.29 -4.93
CA PHE A 51 5.17 -19.27 -4.12
C PHE A 51 6.00 -18.62 -3.00
N LEU A 52 6.30 -17.32 -3.12
CA LEU A 52 6.96 -16.57 -2.07
C LEU A 52 5.88 -16.07 -1.11
N LYS A 53 6.04 -16.40 0.18
CA LYS A 53 5.26 -15.77 1.24
C LYS A 53 5.73 -14.32 1.31
N LEU A 54 5.03 -13.42 0.64
CA LEU A 54 5.28 -11.99 0.80
C LEU A 54 5.10 -11.67 2.29
N PRO A 55 6.07 -11.01 2.96
CA PRO A 55 5.81 -10.44 4.26
C PRO A 55 4.59 -9.52 4.11
N ASP A 56 3.69 -9.56 5.10
CA ASP A 56 2.49 -8.74 5.10
C ASP A 56 2.85 -7.31 4.66
N ASN A 57 2.02 -6.75 3.79
CA ASN A 57 2.20 -5.52 3.00
C ASN A 57 2.71 -4.28 3.80
N ALA A 58 2.73 -4.36 5.12
CA ALA A 58 3.35 -3.42 6.05
C ALA A 58 4.89 -3.41 6.00
N GLU A 59 5.58 -4.54 5.84
CA GLU A 59 7.05 -4.59 5.95
C GLU A 59 7.78 -4.25 4.64
N ALA A 60 7.11 -4.34 3.49
CA ALA A 60 7.70 -3.99 2.20
C ALA A 60 7.96 -2.48 2.07
N LYS A 61 7.16 -1.64 2.73
CA LYS A 61 7.25 -0.17 2.66
C LYS A 61 8.44 0.42 3.42
N GLU A 62 8.89 -0.22 4.51
CA GLU A 62 10.02 0.25 5.31
C GLU A 62 11.38 0.13 4.56
N ASN A 63 11.47 -0.82 3.62
CA ASN A 63 12.68 -1.08 2.84
C ASN A 63 12.90 -0.10 1.67
N GLU A 64 11.86 0.58 1.20
CA GLU A 64 11.94 1.52 0.08
C GLU A 64 12.32 2.95 0.54
N GLU A 65 12.08 3.27 1.81
CA GLU A 65 12.44 4.56 2.44
C GLU A 65 13.96 4.73 2.62
N HIS A 66 14.70 3.63 2.76
CA HIS A 66 16.16 3.65 2.90
C HIS A 66 16.83 3.59 1.52
N GLY A 67 16.86 4.74 0.84
CA GLY A 67 17.38 4.94 -0.53
C GLY A 67 18.78 4.36 -0.83
N LEU A 68 18.83 3.06 -1.13
CA LEU A 68 20.02 2.35 -1.62
C LEU A 68 19.94 2.07 -3.13
N GLY A 69 19.40 3.01 -3.91
CA GLY A 69 19.46 3.00 -5.38
C GLY A 69 20.70 3.72 -5.90
N GLY A 70 21.86 3.04 -5.94
CA GLY A 70 23.04 3.50 -6.70
C GLY A 70 22.87 3.21 -8.20
N PRO A 71 23.56 3.96 -9.09
CA PRO A 71 23.17 4.11 -10.49
C PRO A 71 23.32 2.81 -11.31
N GLU A 72 22.22 2.39 -11.95
CA GLU A 72 22.22 1.32 -12.94
C GLU A 72 22.86 1.77 -14.25
N GLY A 73 23.78 0.95 -14.76
CA GLY A 73 24.29 1.05 -16.12
C GLY A 73 24.69 -0.33 -16.63
N GLY A 74 23.83 -0.95 -17.44
CA GLY A 74 24.26 -1.95 -18.41
C GLY A 74 23.25 -3.02 -18.81
N GLU A 75 22.52 -2.73 -19.89
CA GLU A 75 22.09 -3.71 -20.92
C GLU A 75 20.72 -4.40 -20.78
N ALA A 76 19.67 -3.59 -20.74
CA ALA A 76 18.55 -3.71 -21.68
C ALA A 76 18.11 -2.27 -22.01
N GLY A 77 18.25 -1.86 -23.27
CA GLY A 77 17.77 -0.54 -23.69
C GLY A 77 16.28 -0.41 -23.38
N PRO A 78 15.79 0.77 -22.94
CA PRO A 78 14.37 0.96 -22.66
C PRO A 78 13.57 0.59 -23.92
N SER A 79 12.57 -0.28 -23.79
CA SER A 79 11.56 -0.50 -24.84
C SER A 79 11.00 0.84 -25.30
N ALA A 80 10.47 0.94 -26.53
CA ALA A 80 9.82 2.17 -27.00
C ALA A 80 8.69 2.65 -26.05
N ASP A 81 8.14 1.75 -25.23
CA ASP A 81 7.19 2.05 -24.17
C ASP A 81 7.86 2.55 -22.86
N ASP A 82 9.08 2.13 -22.56
CA ASP A 82 9.92 2.61 -21.44
C ASP A 82 10.48 4.03 -21.67
N ILE A 83 10.52 4.49 -22.92
CA ILE A 83 10.88 5.88 -23.29
C ILE A 83 9.67 6.82 -23.09
N ARG A 84 8.46 6.26 -22.98
CA ARG A 84 7.25 6.96 -22.53
C ARG A 84 7.10 6.89 -21.00
N ARG A 85 8.20 6.80 -20.25
CA ARG A 85 8.24 7.16 -18.83
C ARG A 85 7.75 8.59 -18.73
N LEU A 86 6.45 8.71 -18.48
CA LEU A 86 5.60 9.89 -18.35
C LEU A 86 6.29 11.17 -18.78
N ARG A 87 5.90 11.70 -19.95
CA ARG A 87 6.25 13.10 -20.26
C ARG A 87 5.82 13.96 -19.07
N PRO A 88 6.59 15.00 -18.68
CA PRO A 88 6.15 15.90 -17.61
C PRO A 88 4.69 16.32 -17.83
N GLY A 89 3.78 15.88 -16.96
CA GLY A 89 2.34 16.09 -17.07
C GLY A 89 1.47 14.86 -17.43
N GLU A 90 2.05 13.71 -17.75
CA GLU A 90 1.29 12.47 -17.97
C GLU A 90 0.97 11.81 -16.61
N ILE A 91 -0.32 11.50 -16.39
CA ILE A 91 -0.82 10.87 -15.16
C ILE A 91 -0.35 9.42 -15.13
N ASP A 92 0.16 8.98 -13.99
CA ASP A 92 0.55 7.59 -13.79
C ASP A 92 -0.63 6.64 -14.09
N PRO A 93 -0.46 5.61 -14.94
CA PRO A 93 -1.48 4.61 -15.21
C PRO A 93 -2.05 3.92 -13.97
N ASP A 94 -1.24 3.73 -12.90
CA ASP A 94 -1.63 2.94 -11.73
C ASP A 94 -1.39 3.68 -10.39
N PRO A 95 -2.11 4.78 -10.13
CA PRO A 95 -1.90 5.59 -8.93
C PRO A 95 -2.30 4.86 -7.63
N GLU A 96 -3.18 3.87 -7.70
CA GLU A 96 -3.65 3.08 -6.54
C GLU A 96 -2.56 2.16 -5.95
N THR A 97 -1.50 1.88 -6.71
CA THR A 97 -0.39 1.01 -6.25
C THR A 97 0.65 1.77 -5.43
N LYS A 98 0.61 3.11 -5.47
CA LYS A 98 1.55 3.95 -4.72
C LYS A 98 1.21 3.97 -3.24
N ALA A 99 2.24 4.07 -2.40
CA ALA A 99 2.02 4.31 -0.98
C ALA A 99 1.27 5.64 -0.78
N ALA A 100 0.25 5.61 0.10
CA ALA A 100 -0.44 6.81 0.53
C ALA A 100 0.57 7.80 1.11
N ARG A 101 0.42 9.07 0.72
CA ARG A 101 1.22 10.15 1.29
C ARG A 101 0.84 10.34 2.76
N PRO A 102 1.79 10.63 3.66
CA PRO A 102 1.46 11.01 5.02
C PRO A 102 0.56 12.25 5.04
N ASP A 103 -0.39 12.27 5.98
CA ASP A 103 -1.31 13.39 6.16
C ASP A 103 -0.56 14.69 6.51
N PRO A 104 -0.92 15.84 5.91
CA PRO A 104 -0.39 17.14 6.31
C PRO A 104 -0.68 17.47 7.78
N ILE A 105 0.22 18.23 8.42
CA ILE A 105 0.06 18.64 9.84
C ILE A 105 -1.15 19.58 10.00
N ASP A 106 -1.31 20.51 9.08
CA ASP A 106 -2.51 21.32 8.97
C ASP A 106 -3.31 20.82 7.76
N MET A 107 -4.25 19.92 8.02
CA MET A 107 -5.19 19.40 7.02
C MET A 107 -6.09 20.53 6.54
N ASP A 108 -6.42 20.56 5.25
CA ASP A 108 -7.30 21.60 4.69
C ASP A 108 -8.76 21.41 5.18
N GLU A 109 -9.59 22.45 5.08
CA GLU A 109 -10.99 22.41 5.55
C GLU A 109 -11.78 21.30 4.84
N ASP A 110 -11.58 21.12 3.53
CA ASP A 110 -12.24 20.09 2.74
C ASP A 110 -11.90 18.66 3.24
N GLU A 111 -10.65 18.43 3.66
CA GLU A 111 -10.21 17.13 4.18
C GLU A 111 -10.76 16.87 5.59
N LYS A 112 -10.76 17.91 6.44
CA LYS A 112 -11.37 17.87 7.78
C LYS A 112 -12.88 17.62 7.68
N GLU A 113 -13.57 18.28 6.74
CA GLU A 113 -14.99 18.08 6.47
C GLU A 113 -15.25 16.64 6.01
N MET A 114 -14.47 16.12 5.07
CA MET A 114 -14.57 14.75 4.59
C MET A 114 -14.39 13.72 5.72
N LEU A 115 -13.42 13.92 6.61
CA LEU A 115 -13.22 13.05 7.78
C LEU A 115 -14.39 13.14 8.76
N SER A 116 -14.94 14.34 8.96
CA SER A 116 -16.09 14.54 9.84
C SER A 116 -17.34 13.83 9.30
N GLU A 117 -17.56 13.87 7.98
CA GLU A 117 -18.65 13.17 7.32
C GLU A 117 -18.48 11.65 7.40
N ALA A 118 -17.28 11.15 7.12
CA ALA A 118 -16.98 9.72 7.24
C ALA A 118 -17.24 9.20 8.66
N ARG A 119 -16.81 9.96 9.68
CA ARG A 119 -17.09 9.67 11.09
C ARG A 119 -18.59 9.66 11.37
N ALA A 120 -19.34 10.66 10.90
CA ALA A 120 -20.78 10.73 11.09
C ALA A 120 -21.50 9.56 10.40
N ARG A 121 -21.11 9.17 9.19
CA ARG A 121 -21.67 8.04 8.45
C ARG A 121 -21.43 6.72 9.20
N LEU A 122 -20.20 6.47 9.68
CA LEU A 122 -19.87 5.26 10.43
C LEU A 122 -20.60 5.16 11.78
N ALA A 123 -20.76 6.29 12.49
CA ALA A 123 -21.47 6.31 13.77
C ALA A 123 -22.99 6.07 13.62
N ASN A 124 -23.55 6.37 12.44
CA ASN A 124 -24.97 6.23 12.16
C ASN A 124 -25.34 4.77 11.87
N THR A 125 -25.67 4.02 12.91
CA THR A 125 -26.16 2.63 12.80
C THR A 125 -27.69 2.52 12.75
N GLN A 126 -28.41 3.61 13.02
CA GLN A 126 -29.87 3.63 13.10
C GLN A 126 -30.51 4.08 11.78
N GLY A 127 -31.48 3.29 11.31
CA GLY A 127 -32.31 3.63 10.15
C GLY A 127 -33.35 4.74 10.43
N GLU A 128 -34.00 5.22 9.37
CA GLU A 128 -34.93 6.35 9.43
C GLU A 128 -36.09 6.15 10.42
N THR A 129 -36.72 4.98 10.40
CA THR A 129 -37.82 4.65 11.32
C THR A 129 -37.38 4.64 12.78
N ALA A 130 -36.17 4.14 13.07
CA ALA A 130 -35.64 4.13 14.42
C ALA A 130 -35.35 5.56 14.91
N LYS A 131 -34.72 6.39 14.06
CA LYS A 131 -34.48 7.81 14.35
C LYS A 131 -35.78 8.59 14.56
N ARG A 132 -36.80 8.35 13.72
CA ARG A 132 -38.13 8.98 13.84
C ARG A 132 -38.82 8.62 15.15
N LYS A 133 -38.83 7.32 15.51
CA LYS A 133 -39.41 6.85 16.76
C LYS A 133 -38.67 7.40 17.99
N ALA A 134 -37.34 7.54 17.92
CA ALA A 134 -36.55 8.14 18.98
C ALA A 134 -36.89 9.64 19.17
N ARG A 135 -37.06 10.39 18.07
CA ARG A 135 -37.50 11.80 18.12
C ARG A 135 -38.90 11.96 18.71
N GLU A 136 -39.86 11.13 18.29
CA GLU A 136 -41.23 11.16 18.81
C GLU A 136 -41.27 10.88 20.32
N ARG A 137 -40.53 9.86 20.78
CA ARG A 137 -40.41 9.53 22.20
C ARG A 137 -39.80 10.68 23.03
N GLN A 138 -38.84 11.41 22.47
CA GLN A 138 -38.26 12.58 23.15
C GLN A 138 -39.28 13.71 23.26
N LEU A 139 -40.04 13.99 22.20
CA LEU A 139 -41.09 15.02 22.20
C LEU A 139 -42.21 14.67 23.18
N GLU A 140 -42.65 13.41 23.21
CA GLU A 140 -43.65 12.93 24.18
C GLU A 140 -43.13 13.06 25.62
N GLY A 141 -41.87 12.68 25.86
CA GLY A 141 -41.23 12.85 27.16
C GLY A 141 -41.12 14.31 27.61
N GLN A 142 -40.83 15.24 26.69
CA GLN A 142 -40.82 16.68 26.97
C GLN A 142 -42.22 17.22 27.25
N ALA A 143 -43.22 16.79 26.47
CA ALA A 143 -44.62 17.18 26.67
C ALA A 143 -45.13 16.69 28.04
N ALA A 144 -44.84 15.44 28.40
CA ALA A 144 -45.18 14.89 29.71
C ALA A 144 -44.55 15.69 30.85
N ARG A 145 -43.25 16.02 30.76
CA ARG A 145 -42.57 16.87 31.75
C ARG A 145 -43.20 18.24 31.89
N CYS A 146 -43.47 18.92 30.77
CA CYS A 146 -44.11 20.24 30.77
C CYS A 146 -45.49 20.21 31.44
N VAL A 147 -46.31 19.18 31.19
CA VAL A 147 -47.61 19.01 31.85
C VAL A 147 -47.43 18.83 33.36
N THR A 148 -46.48 18.00 33.78
CA THR A 148 -46.21 17.78 35.21
C THR A 148 -45.69 19.03 35.92
N GLU A 149 -44.85 19.84 35.26
CA GLU A 149 -44.36 21.11 35.81
C GLU A 149 -45.48 22.15 35.94
N LYS A 150 -46.36 22.25 34.93
CA LYS A 150 -47.54 23.12 34.97
C LYS A 150 -48.53 22.72 36.06
N ALA A 151 -48.71 21.43 36.31
CA ALA A 151 -49.61 20.94 37.37
C ALA A 151 -49.02 21.15 38.79
N ARG A 152 -47.72 21.44 38.89
CA ARG A 152 -47.02 21.71 40.14
C ARG A 152 -46.94 23.21 40.48
N ALA A 153 -47.21 24.08 39.50
CA ALA A 153 -47.28 25.53 39.64
C ALA A 153 -48.69 25.98 40.05
#